data_AF-T2ID98-F1
#
_entry.id   AF-T2ID98-F1
#
_cell.length_a   1.000
_cell.length_b   1.000
_cell.length_c   1.000
_cell.angle_alpha   90.00
_cell.angle_beta   90.00
_cell.angle_gamma   90.00
#
_symmetry.space_group_name_H-M   'P 1'
#
loop_
_entity.id
_entity.type
_entity.pdbx_description
1 polymer ?
#
loop_
_entity_poly.entity_id
_entity_poly.type
_entity_poly.pdbx_seq_one_letter_code
_entity_poly.pdbx_strand_id
1 'polypeptide(L)'
;MIDWLIVWGVTQAAGSVVGSVMQDLATEGAKDYGKEFFKNSLGKVLRLPEKDVQKEAYGKALKEFLEIFQQQLEMADIDDDQLQIYKQPLKIFIKDETVKPILGDGFDINCQRIDTFTLAESWKRLNLPQLPSEFNWEKVGKFYLRKSRGIIESSEKLKAIFLDQIKIQDSENIQEKVGIKTDYDLDRYAEGLKSEYGYLKLECLDTTTYEQIKLWRMFVPQNVKRCKQFIPQLYEFPKEVFQELLDRGEITQAELELQLLEEKRREYLNEQLYPVFDIVNKSIELNIPKLYF
;
A
#
# COMPACT_ATOMS: atom_id res chain seq x y z
N MET A 1 -29.07 0.55 -18.09
CA MET A 1 -28.83 1.00 -16.70
C MET A 1 -27.74 0.08 -16.15
N ILE A 2 -26.66 0.60 -15.59
CA ILE A 2 -25.61 -0.23 -15.01
C ILE A 2 -26.19 -0.93 -13.77
N ASP A 3 -26.06 -2.25 -13.71
CA ASP A 3 -26.38 -3.01 -12.49
C ASP A 3 -25.21 -2.88 -11.51
N TRP A 4 -25.37 -1.94 -10.58
CA TRP A 4 -24.33 -1.61 -9.62
C TRP A 4 -24.04 -2.73 -8.62
N LEU A 5 -25.01 -3.62 -8.34
CA LEU A 5 -24.76 -4.75 -7.44
C LEU A 5 -23.77 -5.73 -8.07
N ILE A 6 -23.91 -5.98 -9.38
CA ILE A 6 -22.98 -6.81 -10.13
C ILE A 6 -21.60 -6.14 -10.19
N VAL A 7 -21.54 -4.84 -10.50
CA VAL A 7 -20.28 -4.08 -10.57
C VAL A 7 -19.53 -4.07 -9.23
N TRP A 8 -20.26 -3.97 -8.11
CA TRP A 8 -19.68 -4.01 -6.77
C TRP A 8 -19.36 -5.44 -6.29
N GLY A 9 -19.70 -6.47 -7.08
CA GLY A 9 -19.45 -7.87 -6.74
C GLY A 9 -20.27 -8.39 -5.57
N VAL A 10 -21.46 -7.83 -5.35
CA VAL A 10 -22.37 -8.26 -4.27
C VAL A 10 -22.92 -9.64 -4.61
N THR A 11 -22.63 -10.62 -3.76
CA THR A 11 -23.21 -11.96 -3.88
C THR A 11 -24.37 -12.08 -2.89
N GLN A 12 -25.49 -12.68 -3.32
CA GLN A 12 -26.62 -12.94 -2.44
C GLN A 12 -26.41 -14.28 -1.74
N ALA A 13 -25.79 -14.25 -0.55
CA ALA A 13 -25.84 -15.38 0.37
C ALA A 13 -27.09 -15.25 1.26
N ALA A 14 -27.78 -16.36 1.52
CA ALA A 14 -28.83 -16.40 2.53
C ALA A 14 -28.26 -15.94 3.89
N GLY A 15 -29.00 -15.15 4.65
CA GLY A 15 -28.53 -14.59 5.94
C GLY A 15 -27.65 -13.34 5.83
N SER A 16 -27.08 -13.03 4.66
CA SER A 16 -26.17 -11.89 4.52
C SER A 16 -26.87 -10.54 4.68
N VAL A 17 -26.45 -9.77 5.69
CA VAL A 17 -26.88 -8.39 5.88
C VAL A 17 -26.30 -7.49 4.79
N VAL A 18 -25.07 -7.78 4.34
CA VAL A 18 -24.35 -7.01 3.31
C VAL A 18 -25.20 -6.85 2.05
N GLY A 19 -25.71 -7.96 1.48
CA GLY A 19 -26.47 -7.92 0.23
C GLY A 19 -27.69 -6.99 0.33
N SER A 20 -28.36 -7.01 1.47
CA SER A 20 -29.54 -6.20 1.72
C SER A 20 -29.25 -4.71 1.95
N VAL A 21 -28.13 -4.39 2.58
CA VAL A 21 -27.66 -3.00 2.77
C VAL A 21 -27.20 -2.43 1.43
N MET A 22 -26.47 -3.23 0.64
CA MET A 22 -25.98 -2.85 -0.67
C MET A 22 -27.11 -2.68 -1.70
N GLN A 23 -28.17 -3.50 -1.65
CA GLN A 23 -29.35 -3.34 -2.51
C GLN A 23 -30.06 -2.01 -2.28
N ASP A 24 -30.23 -1.62 -1.02
CA ASP A 24 -30.80 -0.32 -0.68
C ASP A 24 -29.89 0.82 -1.14
N LEU A 25 -28.56 0.69 -0.97
CA LEU A 25 -27.61 1.66 -1.51
C LEU A 25 -27.66 1.76 -3.05
N ALA A 26 -27.84 0.65 -3.76
CA ALA A 26 -27.94 0.64 -5.22
C ALA A 26 -29.22 1.34 -5.70
N THR A 27 -30.33 1.12 -5.00
CA THR A 27 -31.65 1.69 -5.32
C THR A 27 -31.76 3.17 -4.94
N GLU A 28 -31.21 3.57 -3.80
CA GLU A 28 -31.07 4.99 -3.42
C GLU A 28 -29.93 5.71 -4.19
N GLY A 29 -29.07 4.94 -4.85
CA GLY A 29 -27.77 5.25 -5.46
C GLY A 29 -27.72 6.23 -6.63
N ALA A 30 -28.77 7.01 -6.89
CA ALA A 30 -28.85 7.91 -8.05
C ALA A 30 -28.30 9.34 -7.82
N LYS A 31 -27.90 9.72 -6.59
CA LYS A 31 -27.45 11.10 -6.28
C LYS A 31 -26.22 11.12 -5.36
N ASP A 32 -25.10 11.65 -5.87
CA ASP A 32 -24.00 12.30 -5.13
C ASP A 32 -23.20 11.57 -4.02
N TYR A 33 -23.25 10.24 -3.89
CA TYR A 33 -22.56 9.51 -2.81
C TYR A 33 -21.01 9.61 -2.78
N GLY A 34 -20.35 9.77 -3.93
CA GLY A 34 -18.88 9.73 -3.99
C GLY A 34 -18.20 10.97 -3.39
N LYS A 35 -18.83 12.15 -3.47
CA LYS A 35 -18.12 13.41 -3.20
C LYS A 35 -17.77 13.59 -1.72
N GLU A 36 -18.70 13.27 -0.82
CA GLU A 36 -18.48 13.37 0.63
C GLU A 36 -17.59 12.23 1.14
N PHE A 37 -17.80 11.02 0.61
CA PHE A 37 -16.97 9.87 0.94
C PHE A 37 -15.50 10.15 0.63
N PHE A 38 -15.20 10.59 -0.58
CA PHE A 38 -13.83 10.87 -1.00
C PHE A 38 -13.31 12.27 -0.63
N LYS A 39 -14.02 13.01 0.24
CA LYS A 39 -13.69 14.42 0.52
C LYS A 39 -12.25 14.61 1.01
N ASN A 40 -11.79 13.73 1.90
CA ASN A 40 -10.46 13.80 2.49
C ASN A 40 -9.38 13.21 1.57
N SER A 41 -9.67 12.06 0.96
CA SER A 41 -8.72 11.29 0.16
C SER A 41 -8.55 11.86 -1.25
N LEU A 42 -9.64 12.16 -1.94
CA LEU A 42 -9.60 12.70 -3.29
C LEU A 42 -9.61 14.24 -3.36
N GLY A 43 -9.88 14.93 -2.25
CA GLY A 43 -9.82 16.39 -2.18
C GLY A 43 -8.44 16.99 -2.44
N LYS A 44 -7.39 16.17 -2.36
CA LYS A 44 -5.98 16.55 -2.60
C LYS A 44 -5.45 16.07 -3.96
N VAL A 45 -6.29 15.45 -4.80
CA VAL A 45 -5.87 14.91 -6.10
C VAL A 45 -6.02 15.98 -7.18
N LEU A 46 -5.01 16.12 -8.05
CA LEU A 46 -5.06 17.02 -9.22
C LEU A 46 -6.19 16.68 -10.21
N ARG A 47 -6.50 15.39 -10.37
CA ARG A 47 -7.53 14.88 -11.27
C ARG A 47 -8.43 13.89 -10.54
N LEU A 48 -9.66 14.32 -10.29
CA LEU A 48 -10.69 13.44 -9.75
C LEU A 48 -11.00 12.32 -10.76
N PRO A 49 -11.21 11.08 -10.30
CA PRO A 49 -11.68 10.00 -11.17
C PRO A 49 -13.04 10.36 -11.78
N GLU A 50 -13.37 9.73 -12.90
CA GLU A 50 -14.71 9.82 -13.50
C GLU A 50 -15.79 9.38 -12.50
N LYS A 51 -17.00 9.94 -12.61
CA LYS A 51 -18.10 9.67 -11.66
C LYS A 51 -18.39 8.18 -11.50
N ASP A 52 -18.38 7.42 -12.60
CA ASP A 52 -18.63 5.98 -12.55
C ASP A 52 -17.49 5.21 -11.86
N VAL A 53 -16.24 5.65 -12.04
CA VAL A 53 -15.08 5.07 -11.34
C VAL A 53 -15.16 5.36 -9.84
N GLN A 54 -15.55 6.58 -9.46
CA GLN A 54 -15.79 6.92 -8.05
C GLN A 54 -16.93 6.05 -7.47
N LYS A 55 -18.02 5.89 -8.21
CA LYS A 55 -19.18 5.12 -7.76
C LYS A 55 -18.87 3.62 -7.64
N GLU A 56 -18.08 3.07 -8.55
CA GLU A 56 -17.57 1.71 -8.47
C GLU A 56 -16.70 1.53 -7.23
N ALA A 57 -15.70 2.41 -7.03
CA ALA A 57 -14.79 2.36 -5.90
C ALA A 57 -15.53 2.48 -4.56
N TYR A 58 -16.47 3.42 -4.48
CA TYR A 58 -17.32 3.64 -3.31
C TYR A 58 -18.10 2.39 -2.93
N GLY A 59 -18.83 1.78 -3.87
CA GLY A 59 -19.65 0.62 -3.54
C GLY A 59 -18.83 -0.64 -3.27
N LYS A 60 -17.71 -0.84 -3.98
CA LYS A 60 -16.76 -1.91 -3.64
C LYS A 60 -16.20 -1.73 -2.23
N ALA A 61 -15.86 -0.51 -1.84
CA ALA A 61 -15.33 -0.23 -0.51
C ALA A 61 -16.38 -0.48 0.59
N LEU A 62 -17.62 0.01 0.41
CA LEU A 62 -18.68 -0.24 1.38
C LEU A 62 -19.02 -1.72 1.49
N LYS A 63 -19.05 -2.45 0.38
CA LYS A 63 -19.24 -3.90 0.38
C LYS A 63 -18.15 -4.59 1.21
N GLU A 64 -16.88 -4.29 0.96
CA GLU A 64 -15.75 -4.85 1.73
C GLU A 64 -15.82 -4.48 3.22
N PHE A 65 -16.16 -3.24 3.56
CA PHE A 65 -16.36 -2.82 4.95
C PHE A 65 -17.46 -3.64 5.65
N LEU A 66 -18.62 -3.77 5.00
CA LEU A 66 -19.76 -4.49 5.54
C LEU A 66 -19.48 -5.99 5.68
N GLU A 67 -18.77 -6.61 4.74
CA GLU A 67 -18.34 -8.01 4.83
C GLU A 67 -17.38 -8.23 6.00
N ILE A 68 -16.40 -7.35 6.18
CA ILE A 68 -15.47 -7.43 7.32
C ILE A 68 -16.22 -7.25 8.65
N PHE A 69 -17.18 -6.32 8.69
CA PHE A 69 -18.01 -6.09 9.87
C PHE A 69 -18.84 -7.34 10.21
N GLN A 70 -19.53 -7.92 9.22
CA GLN A 70 -20.31 -9.14 9.39
C GLN A 70 -19.41 -10.29 9.88
N GLN A 71 -18.24 -10.48 9.28
CA GLN A 71 -17.27 -11.49 9.72
C GLN A 71 -16.84 -11.30 11.18
N GLN A 72 -16.69 -10.06 11.67
CA GLN A 72 -16.38 -9.84 13.09
C GLN A 72 -17.55 -10.19 14.02
N LEU A 73 -18.80 -10.04 13.56
CA LEU A 73 -19.97 -10.49 14.33
C LEU A 73 -20.07 -12.02 14.33
N GLU A 74 -19.88 -12.66 13.18
CA GLU A 74 -19.88 -14.13 13.06
C GLU A 74 -18.77 -14.77 13.91
N MET A 75 -17.57 -14.17 13.93
CA MET A 75 -16.46 -14.59 14.80
C MET A 75 -16.73 -14.40 16.29
N ALA A 76 -17.76 -13.61 16.65
CA ALA A 76 -18.25 -13.44 18.01
C ALA A 76 -19.50 -14.30 18.27
N ASP A 77 -19.67 -15.39 17.50
CA ASP A 77 -20.75 -16.38 17.61
C ASP A 77 -22.17 -15.81 17.40
N ILE A 78 -22.30 -14.72 16.63
CA ILE A 78 -23.60 -14.20 16.17
C ILE A 78 -24.05 -14.97 14.93
N ASP A 79 -25.22 -15.61 15.03
CA ASP A 79 -25.83 -16.37 13.93
C ASP A 79 -26.57 -15.49 12.89
N ASP A 80 -26.94 -16.09 11.76
CA ASP A 80 -27.60 -15.40 10.63
C ASP A 80 -28.93 -14.72 11.00
N ASP A 81 -29.68 -15.27 11.96
CA ASP A 81 -30.95 -14.73 12.40
C ASP A 81 -30.72 -13.48 13.28
N GLN A 82 -29.74 -13.54 14.19
CA GLN A 82 -29.32 -12.42 15.01
C GLN A 82 -28.65 -11.30 14.20
N LEU A 83 -27.93 -11.66 13.13
CA LEU A 83 -27.31 -10.69 12.21
C LEU A 83 -28.35 -9.73 11.61
N GLN A 84 -29.60 -10.18 11.39
CA GLN A 84 -30.65 -9.33 10.80
C GLN A 84 -30.92 -8.05 11.59
N ILE A 85 -30.69 -8.06 12.91
CA ILE A 85 -30.86 -6.89 13.79
C ILE A 85 -29.93 -5.74 13.36
N TYR A 86 -28.77 -6.05 12.77
CA TYR A 86 -27.77 -5.07 12.35
C TYR A 86 -28.04 -4.44 10.98
N LYS A 87 -29.04 -4.92 10.21
CA LYS A 87 -29.35 -4.42 8.87
C LYS A 87 -29.66 -2.93 8.81
N GLN A 88 -30.55 -2.44 9.66
CA GLN A 88 -30.87 -1.01 9.73
C GLN A 88 -29.76 -0.18 10.40
N PRO A 89 -29.18 -0.63 11.54
CA PRO A 89 -28.01 0.01 12.13
C PRO A 89 -26.86 0.27 11.16
N LEU A 90 -26.48 -0.73 10.35
CA LEU A 90 -25.39 -0.58 9.38
C LEU A 90 -25.72 0.43 8.28
N LYS A 91 -26.98 0.51 7.83
CA LYS A 91 -27.41 1.55 6.88
C LYS A 91 -27.29 2.95 7.46
N ILE A 92 -27.69 3.13 8.73
CA ILE A 92 -27.57 4.41 9.43
C ILE A 92 -26.08 4.76 9.56
N PHE A 93 -25.27 3.79 10.00
CA PHE A 93 -23.86 3.98 10.28
C PHE A 93 -23.05 4.42 9.05
N ILE A 94 -23.16 3.72 7.92
CA ILE A 94 -22.38 4.05 6.71
C ILE A 94 -22.81 5.35 6.03
N LYS A 95 -23.99 5.88 6.38
CA LYS A 95 -24.50 7.17 5.89
C LYS A 95 -24.17 8.33 6.81
N ASP A 96 -23.61 8.08 7.99
CA ASP A 96 -23.26 9.12 8.95
C ASP A 96 -22.12 10.01 8.41
N GLU A 97 -22.28 11.33 8.57
CA GLU A 97 -21.36 12.35 8.04
C GLU A 97 -19.94 12.28 8.63
N THR A 98 -19.79 11.70 9.83
CA THR A 98 -18.47 11.46 10.42
C THR A 98 -17.85 10.15 9.96
N VAL A 99 -18.67 9.15 9.65
CA VAL A 99 -18.20 7.81 9.23
C VAL A 99 -17.75 7.81 7.77
N LYS A 100 -18.53 8.42 6.87
CA LYS A 100 -18.23 8.51 5.42
C LYS A 100 -16.78 8.91 5.12
N PRO A 101 -16.26 10.05 5.63
CA PRO A 101 -14.90 10.48 5.30
C PRO A 101 -13.84 9.52 5.86
N ILE A 102 -14.06 8.94 7.05
CA ILE A 102 -13.11 7.97 7.65
C ILE A 102 -13.00 6.71 6.79
N LEU A 103 -14.12 6.23 6.23
CA LEU A 103 -14.08 5.13 5.28
C LEU A 103 -13.39 5.55 3.97
N GLY A 104 -13.67 6.77 3.51
CA GLY A 104 -12.99 7.38 2.37
C GLY A 104 -11.48 7.53 2.52
N ASP A 105 -10.97 7.71 3.74
CA ASP A 105 -9.53 7.79 4.03
C ASP A 105 -8.78 6.50 3.67
N GLY A 106 -9.48 5.37 3.52
CA GLY A 106 -8.89 4.15 2.97
C GLY A 106 -8.36 4.30 1.53
N PHE A 107 -8.74 5.39 0.86
CA PHE A 107 -8.25 5.81 -0.45
C PHE A 107 -7.25 6.98 -0.38
N ASP A 108 -6.78 7.39 0.79
CA ASP A 108 -5.64 8.32 0.89
C ASP A 108 -4.34 7.50 0.87
N ILE A 109 -3.41 7.85 -0.03
CA ILE A 109 -2.09 7.20 -0.15
C ILE A 109 -1.27 7.29 1.13
N ASN A 110 -1.50 8.33 1.93
CA ASN A 110 -0.79 8.57 3.18
C ASN A 110 -1.51 7.92 4.37
N CYS A 111 -2.67 7.31 4.17
CA CYS A 111 -3.40 6.64 5.25
C CYS A 111 -2.67 5.37 5.69
N GLN A 112 -2.11 5.43 6.90
CA GLN A 112 -1.47 4.30 7.56
C GLN A 112 -2.45 3.45 8.37
N ARG A 113 -3.50 4.07 8.88
CA ARG A 113 -4.50 3.45 9.76
C ARG A 113 -5.82 4.20 9.67
N ILE A 114 -6.91 3.45 9.57
CA ILE A 114 -8.28 3.97 9.65
C ILE A 114 -8.58 4.37 11.10
N ASP A 115 -9.25 5.50 11.30
CA ASP A 115 -9.63 5.99 12.63
C ASP A 115 -10.77 5.16 13.23
N THR A 116 -10.41 3.98 13.74
CA THR A 116 -11.32 3.03 14.35
C THR A 116 -11.89 3.51 15.68
N PHE A 117 -11.24 4.49 16.33
CA PHE A 117 -11.73 5.07 17.56
C PHE A 117 -12.98 5.91 17.28
N THR A 118 -12.89 6.82 16.30
CA THR A 118 -14.04 7.64 15.90
C THR A 118 -15.16 6.78 15.32
N LEU A 119 -14.87 5.70 14.60
CA LEU A 119 -15.90 4.74 14.17
C LEU A 119 -16.67 4.12 15.35
N ALA A 120 -15.94 3.69 16.39
CA ALA A 120 -16.55 3.12 17.59
C ALA A 120 -17.36 4.15 18.40
N GLU A 121 -16.87 5.39 18.50
CA GLU A 121 -17.61 6.49 19.13
C GLU A 121 -18.87 6.84 18.35
N SER A 122 -18.79 6.92 17.02
CA SER A 122 -19.96 7.17 16.17
C SER A 122 -21.01 6.06 16.31
N TRP A 123 -20.60 4.79 16.43
CA TRP A 123 -21.53 3.69 16.69
C TRP A 123 -22.32 3.88 17.99
N LYS A 124 -21.61 4.29 19.06
CA LYS A 124 -22.24 4.60 20.36
C LYS A 124 -23.11 5.85 20.32
N ARG A 125 -22.62 6.92 19.69
CA ARG A 125 -23.33 8.21 19.54
C ARG A 125 -24.66 8.05 18.82
N LEU A 126 -24.68 7.20 17.79
CA LEU A 126 -25.88 6.87 17.02
C LEU A 126 -26.85 5.93 17.78
N ASN A 127 -26.50 5.54 19.01
CA ASN A 127 -27.29 4.65 19.86
C ASN A 127 -27.67 3.33 19.13
N LEU A 128 -26.72 2.77 18.39
CA LEU A 128 -26.90 1.51 17.66
C LEU A 128 -26.76 0.31 18.60
N PRO A 129 -27.25 -0.89 18.20
CA PRO A 129 -27.20 -2.07 19.04
C PRO A 129 -25.80 -2.36 19.57
N GLN A 130 -25.73 -2.85 20.81
CA GLN A 130 -24.47 -3.17 21.45
C GLN A 130 -23.74 -4.27 20.67
N LEU A 131 -22.48 -4.01 20.36
CA LEU A 131 -21.62 -4.99 19.70
C LEU A 131 -21.13 -6.03 20.74
N PRO A 132 -20.90 -7.29 20.32
CA PRO A 132 -20.30 -8.32 21.16
C PRO A 132 -18.97 -7.88 21.77
N SER A 133 -18.60 -8.42 22.92
CA SER A 133 -17.33 -8.09 23.60
C SER A 133 -16.10 -8.43 22.75
N GLU A 134 -16.21 -9.43 21.89
CA GLU A 134 -15.17 -9.95 21.02
C GLU A 134 -15.04 -9.12 19.73
N PHE A 135 -16.00 -8.24 19.43
CA PHE A 135 -15.99 -7.41 18.23
C PHE A 135 -14.80 -6.45 18.25
N ASN A 136 -13.96 -6.49 17.21
CA ASN A 136 -12.69 -5.76 17.18
C ASN A 136 -12.64 -4.72 16.06
N TRP A 137 -12.87 -3.46 16.41
CA TRP A 137 -12.77 -2.33 15.49
C TRP A 137 -11.40 -2.15 14.86
N GLU A 138 -10.31 -2.44 15.58
CA GLU A 138 -8.94 -2.32 15.06
C GLU A 138 -8.69 -3.34 13.92
N LYS A 139 -9.21 -4.57 14.06
CA LYS A 139 -9.19 -5.56 12.97
C LYS A 139 -10.01 -5.07 11.79
N VAL A 140 -11.21 -4.54 12.02
CA VAL A 140 -12.05 -3.96 10.94
C VAL A 140 -11.26 -2.92 10.15
N GLY A 141 -10.68 -1.92 10.83
CA GLY A 141 -9.90 -0.87 10.18
C GLY A 141 -8.68 -1.39 9.41
N LYS A 142 -7.93 -2.34 9.99
CA LYS A 142 -6.75 -2.94 9.35
C LYS A 142 -7.11 -3.71 8.08
N PHE A 143 -8.12 -4.57 8.13
CA PHE A 143 -8.54 -5.34 6.96
C PHE A 143 -9.20 -4.44 5.91
N TYR A 144 -9.98 -3.46 6.35
CA TYR A 144 -10.62 -2.50 5.44
C TYR A 144 -9.59 -1.71 4.65
N LEU A 145 -8.57 -1.15 5.31
CA LEU A 145 -7.48 -0.43 4.63
C LEU A 145 -6.79 -1.30 3.56
N ARG A 146 -6.53 -2.58 3.89
CA ARG A 146 -5.93 -3.53 2.94
C ARG A 146 -6.84 -3.78 1.73
N LYS A 147 -8.15 -3.93 1.97
CA LYS A 147 -9.14 -4.11 0.88
C LYS A 147 -9.29 -2.86 0.02
N SER A 148 -9.33 -1.66 0.61
CA SER A 148 -9.36 -0.40 -0.13
C SER A 148 -8.14 -0.22 -1.04
N ARG A 149 -6.94 -0.59 -0.56
CA ARG A 149 -5.73 -0.63 -1.41
C ARG A 149 -5.86 -1.63 -2.55
N GLY A 150 -6.41 -2.82 -2.29
CA GLY A 150 -6.70 -3.81 -3.34
C GLY A 150 -7.67 -3.28 -4.41
N ILE A 151 -8.68 -2.49 -4.02
CA ILE A 151 -9.61 -1.84 -4.96
C ILE A 151 -8.83 -0.88 -5.88
N ILE A 152 -7.93 -0.07 -5.33
CA ILE A 152 -7.07 0.84 -6.11
C ILE A 152 -6.20 0.07 -7.09
N GLU A 153 -5.51 -0.97 -6.62
CA GLU A 153 -4.60 -1.78 -7.43
C GLU A 153 -5.30 -2.51 -8.58
N SER A 154 -6.55 -2.95 -8.36
CA SER A 154 -7.37 -3.66 -9.33
C SER A 154 -7.96 -2.79 -10.44
N SER A 155 -7.97 -1.46 -10.26
CA SER A 155 -8.53 -0.51 -11.22
C SER A 155 -7.41 0.27 -11.89
N GLU A 156 -7.20 0.03 -13.19
CA GLU A 156 -6.18 0.76 -13.97
C GLU A 156 -6.38 2.29 -13.88
N LYS A 157 -7.64 2.74 -13.91
CA LYS A 157 -7.99 4.17 -13.81
C LYS A 157 -7.65 4.75 -12.45
N LEU A 158 -8.00 4.08 -11.34
CA LEU A 158 -7.63 4.57 -10.00
C LEU A 158 -6.12 4.52 -9.81
N LYS A 159 -5.49 3.40 -10.17
CA LYS A 159 -4.05 3.21 -10.05
C LYS A 159 -3.25 4.29 -10.78
N ALA A 160 -3.65 4.69 -11.99
CA ALA A 160 -3.00 5.77 -12.73
C ALA A 160 -3.06 7.10 -11.95
N ILE A 161 -4.23 7.45 -11.41
CA ILE A 161 -4.43 8.68 -10.63
C ILE A 161 -3.55 8.67 -9.37
N PHE A 162 -3.52 7.56 -8.64
CA PHE A 162 -2.72 7.43 -7.43
C PHE A 162 -1.21 7.42 -7.69
N LEU A 163 -0.76 6.78 -8.79
CA LEU A 163 0.64 6.84 -9.19
C LEU A 163 1.08 8.27 -9.52
N ASP A 164 0.23 9.06 -10.18
CA ASP A 164 0.55 10.45 -10.46
C ASP A 164 0.61 11.28 -9.17
N GLN A 165 -0.26 11.03 -8.20
CA GLN A 165 -0.16 11.66 -6.87
C GLN A 165 1.12 11.32 -6.13
N ILE A 166 1.54 10.05 -6.13
CA ILE A 166 2.79 9.63 -5.48
C ILE A 166 3.97 10.36 -6.11
N LYS A 167 4.04 10.42 -7.45
CA LYS A 167 5.11 11.16 -8.15
C LYS A 167 5.16 12.64 -7.76
N ILE A 168 4.01 13.28 -7.60
CA ILE A 168 3.93 14.69 -7.19
C ILE A 168 4.39 14.85 -5.75
N GLN A 169 3.90 14.01 -4.84
CA GLN A 169 4.30 14.03 -3.44
C GLN A 169 5.81 13.77 -3.29
N ASP A 170 6.36 12.84 -4.07
CA ASP A 170 7.81 12.58 -4.11
C ASP A 170 8.56 13.80 -4.64
N SER A 171 8.08 14.44 -5.71
CA SER A 171 8.65 15.69 -6.21
C SER A 171 8.62 16.81 -5.16
N GLU A 172 7.50 17.01 -4.47
CA GLU A 172 7.34 18.03 -3.43
C GLU A 172 8.22 17.73 -2.20
N ASN A 173 8.24 16.48 -1.73
CA ASN A 173 9.08 16.03 -0.62
C ASN A 173 10.59 16.18 -0.95
N ILE A 174 10.99 15.92 -2.20
CA ILE A 174 12.37 16.13 -2.68
C ILE A 174 12.70 17.63 -2.72
N GLN A 175 11.77 18.47 -3.18
CA GLN A 175 11.94 19.93 -3.18
C GLN A 175 12.06 20.50 -1.76
N GLU A 176 11.24 20.05 -0.81
CA GLU A 176 11.30 20.48 0.60
C GLU A 176 12.56 19.98 1.32
N LYS A 177 13.01 18.75 1.06
CA LYS A 177 14.16 18.17 1.77
C LYS A 177 15.52 18.65 1.26
N VAL A 178 15.61 19.16 0.03
CA VAL A 178 16.90 19.47 -0.58
C VAL A 178 17.08 20.96 -0.90
N GLY A 179 16.03 21.78 -1.02
CA GLY A 179 16.16 23.20 -1.38
C GLY A 179 16.81 23.44 -2.77
N ILE A 180 17.20 22.37 -3.47
CA ILE A 180 17.70 22.37 -4.82
C ILE A 180 16.51 22.02 -5.70
N LYS A 181 16.09 22.99 -6.50
CA LYS A 181 15.15 22.78 -7.59
C LYS A 181 15.82 21.83 -8.59
N THR A 182 15.57 20.54 -8.47
CA THR A 182 15.92 19.59 -9.52
C THR A 182 14.82 19.65 -10.57
N ASP A 183 15.08 20.33 -11.68
CA ASP A 183 14.39 20.07 -12.96
C ASP A 183 14.77 18.64 -13.40
N TYR A 184 14.30 17.64 -12.67
CA TYR A 184 14.59 16.23 -12.95
C TYR A 184 13.68 15.78 -14.09
N ASP A 185 14.10 16.12 -15.30
CA ASP A 185 13.46 15.72 -16.54
C ASP A 185 13.82 14.25 -16.82
N LEU A 186 12.89 13.34 -16.52
CA LEU A 186 13.06 11.91 -16.74
C LEU A 186 13.28 11.57 -18.21
N ASP A 187 12.68 12.33 -19.13
CA ASP A 187 12.86 12.11 -20.56
C ASP A 187 14.29 12.48 -20.95
N ARG A 188 14.79 13.61 -20.47
CA ARG A 188 16.18 14.05 -20.68
C ARG A 188 17.19 13.11 -20.01
N TYR A 189 16.89 12.61 -18.82
CA TYR A 189 17.73 11.63 -18.12
C TYR A 189 17.77 10.30 -18.89
N ALA A 190 16.62 9.82 -19.37
CA ALA A 190 16.54 8.63 -20.20
C ALA A 190 17.26 8.80 -21.55
N GLU A 191 17.17 9.97 -22.17
CA GLU A 191 17.96 10.33 -23.36
C GLU A 191 19.46 10.33 -23.06
N GLY A 192 19.87 10.90 -21.92
CA GLY A 192 21.26 10.88 -21.46
C GLY A 192 21.80 9.46 -21.28
N LEU A 193 21.01 8.57 -20.66
CA LEU A 193 21.38 7.16 -20.52
C LEU A 193 21.49 6.45 -21.87
N LYS A 194 20.58 6.73 -22.82
CA LYS A 194 20.65 6.17 -24.18
C LYS A 194 21.86 6.70 -24.95
N SER A 195 22.21 7.97 -24.76
CA SER A 195 23.39 8.58 -25.38
C SER A 195 24.68 7.95 -24.86
N GLU A 196 24.80 7.82 -23.53
CA GLU A 196 26.04 7.35 -22.89
C GLU A 196 26.21 5.82 -22.92
N TYR A 197 25.12 5.07 -22.81
CA TYR A 197 25.13 3.62 -22.63
C TYR A 197 24.32 2.85 -23.67
N GLY A 198 23.78 3.52 -24.70
CA GLY A 198 23.05 2.87 -25.79
C GLY A 198 23.94 2.14 -26.79
N TYR A 199 25.26 2.27 -26.67
CA TYR A 199 26.24 1.62 -27.53
C TYR A 199 27.30 0.91 -26.70
N LEU A 200 27.77 -0.23 -27.20
CA LEU A 200 28.87 -0.96 -26.58
C LEU A 200 30.17 -0.16 -26.73
N LYS A 201 30.79 0.22 -25.61
CA LYS A 201 32.07 0.95 -25.59
C LYS A 201 33.22 -0.03 -25.90
N LEU A 202 33.46 -0.27 -27.19
CA LEU A 202 34.56 -1.13 -27.68
C LEU A 202 35.92 -0.43 -27.69
N GLU A 203 35.95 0.88 -27.46
CA GLU A 203 37.14 1.72 -27.39
C GLU A 203 38.16 1.25 -26.34
N CYS A 204 37.72 0.51 -25.31
CA CYS A 204 38.61 -0.08 -24.31
C CYS A 204 39.29 -1.39 -24.75
N LEU A 205 38.85 -2.00 -25.86
CA LEU A 205 39.38 -3.28 -26.38
C LEU A 205 40.27 -3.07 -27.60
N ASP A 206 39.91 -2.16 -28.50
CA ASP A 206 40.70 -1.81 -29.67
C ASP A 206 40.35 -0.39 -30.15
N THR A 207 41.37 0.48 -30.25
CA THR A 207 41.21 1.89 -30.67
C THR A 207 40.92 2.05 -32.16
N THR A 208 41.01 0.97 -32.95
CA THR A 208 40.79 1.00 -34.41
C THR A 208 39.39 0.55 -34.84
N THR A 209 38.55 0.11 -33.90
CA THR A 209 37.21 -0.40 -34.21
C THR A 209 36.20 0.75 -34.21
N TYR A 210 35.75 1.15 -35.40
CA TYR A 210 34.76 2.22 -35.60
C TYR A 210 33.30 1.72 -35.56
N GLU A 211 33.07 0.43 -35.29
CA GLU A 211 31.74 -0.17 -35.31
C GLU A 211 30.96 0.11 -34.02
N GLN A 212 29.92 0.92 -34.13
CA GLN A 212 29.01 1.21 -33.02
C GLN A 212 27.93 0.12 -32.90
N ILE A 213 28.12 -0.81 -31.97
CA ILE A 213 27.12 -1.85 -31.68
C ILE A 213 26.05 -1.27 -30.75
N LYS A 214 24.83 -1.09 -31.27
CA LYS A 214 23.70 -0.56 -30.50
C LYS A 214 23.10 -1.61 -29.56
N LEU A 215 22.96 -1.25 -28.28
CA LEU A 215 22.35 -2.05 -27.23
C LEU A 215 20.85 -1.76 -27.17
N TRP A 216 20.02 -2.63 -27.76
CA TRP A 216 18.57 -2.43 -27.84
C TRP A 216 17.82 -2.77 -26.55
N ARG A 217 18.29 -3.79 -25.83
CA ARG A 217 17.73 -4.24 -24.55
C ARG A 217 18.89 -4.65 -23.66
N MET A 218 19.17 -3.83 -22.66
CA MET A 218 20.16 -4.14 -21.64
C MET A 218 19.42 -4.34 -20.32
N PHE A 219 19.54 -5.54 -19.77
CA PHE A 219 19.09 -5.83 -18.42
C PHE A 219 20.32 -6.06 -17.57
N VAL A 220 20.57 -5.15 -16.63
CA VAL A 220 21.60 -5.34 -15.62
C VAL A 220 20.89 -5.96 -14.40
N PRO A 221 21.10 -7.25 -14.10
CA PRO A 221 20.47 -7.87 -12.95
C PRO A 221 20.92 -7.13 -11.70
N GLN A 222 19.95 -6.66 -10.91
CA GLN A 222 20.25 -6.17 -9.57
C GLN A 222 20.63 -7.38 -8.73
N ASN A 223 21.84 -7.33 -8.17
CA ASN A 223 22.36 -8.34 -7.27
C ASN A 223 22.45 -7.76 -5.86
N VAL A 224 22.15 -8.58 -4.87
CA VAL A 224 22.23 -8.24 -3.46
C VAL A 224 23.06 -9.28 -2.72
N LYS A 225 23.58 -8.90 -1.55
CA LYS A 225 24.26 -9.79 -0.63
C LYS A 225 23.34 -10.11 0.54
N ARG A 226 23.46 -11.31 1.09
CA ARG A 226 22.62 -11.73 2.20
C ARG A 226 23.23 -11.26 3.51
N CYS A 227 22.77 -10.12 4.02
CA CYS A 227 23.16 -9.63 5.33
C CYS A 227 22.64 -10.56 6.44
N LYS A 228 23.42 -11.58 6.83
CA LYS A 228 23.02 -12.53 7.89
C LYS A 228 23.12 -11.93 9.29
N GLN A 229 24.18 -11.14 9.54
CA GLN A 229 24.50 -10.54 10.84
C GLN A 229 25.32 -9.23 10.71
N PHE A 230 25.55 -8.75 9.49
CA PHE A 230 26.30 -7.53 9.21
C PHE A 230 25.36 -6.56 8.50
N ILE A 231 25.13 -5.37 9.08
CA ILE A 231 24.37 -4.29 8.44
C ILE A 231 25.39 -3.24 8.00
N PRO A 232 25.81 -3.22 6.72
CA PRO A 232 26.86 -2.32 6.26
C PRO A 232 26.58 -0.85 6.60
N GLN A 233 25.31 -0.43 6.53
CA GLN A 233 24.89 0.94 6.79
C GLN A 233 25.09 1.38 8.26
N LEU A 234 25.00 0.45 9.23
CA LEU A 234 25.29 0.77 10.63
C LEU A 234 26.77 1.12 10.83
N TYR A 235 27.66 0.65 9.95
CA TYR A 235 29.11 0.81 10.09
C TYR A 235 29.69 1.93 9.19
N GLU A 236 28.84 2.66 8.46
CA GLU A 236 29.17 3.85 7.67
C GLU A 236 28.95 5.16 8.45
N PHE A 237 28.43 5.08 9.69
CA PHE A 237 28.22 6.26 10.52
C PHE A 237 29.54 6.93 10.94
N PRO A 238 29.53 8.26 11.17
CA PRO A 238 30.65 8.95 11.81
C PRO A 238 30.99 8.37 13.19
N LYS A 239 32.25 8.50 13.62
CA LYS A 239 32.74 7.94 14.91
C LYS A 239 31.96 8.47 16.12
N GLU A 240 31.50 9.71 16.00
CA GLU A 240 30.74 10.42 17.01
C GLU A 240 29.37 9.75 17.25
N VAL A 241 28.72 9.24 16.19
CA VAL A 241 27.43 8.55 16.28
C VAL A 241 27.58 7.22 17.03
N PHE A 242 28.70 6.51 16.87
CA PHE A 242 28.94 5.29 17.65
C PHE A 242 29.16 5.55 19.14
N GLN A 243 29.81 6.67 19.49
CA GLN A 243 29.95 7.07 20.89
C GLN A 243 28.59 7.35 21.51
N GLU A 244 27.70 8.05 20.80
CA GLU A 244 26.33 8.27 21.28
C GLU A 244 25.55 6.96 21.47
N LEU A 245 25.73 5.98 20.57
CA LEU A 245 25.07 4.67 20.66
C LEU A 245 25.63 3.81 21.81
N LEU A 246 26.93 3.91 22.09
CA LEU A 246 27.56 3.29 23.26
C LEU A 246 27.05 3.91 24.56
N ASP A 247 26.96 5.24 24.63
CA ASP A 247 26.47 5.97 25.80
C ASP A 247 25.00 5.65 26.10
N ARG A 248 24.20 5.33 25.07
CA ARG A 248 22.82 4.88 25.18
C ARG A 248 22.68 3.38 25.49
N GLY A 249 23.77 2.61 25.42
CA GLY A 249 23.77 1.17 25.65
C GLY A 249 23.09 0.35 24.55
N GLU A 250 22.92 0.93 23.36
CA GLU A 250 22.31 0.24 22.21
C GLU A 250 23.31 -0.69 21.51
N ILE A 251 24.61 -0.44 21.69
CA ILE A 251 25.72 -1.28 21.22
C ILE A 251 26.74 -1.50 22.33
N THR A 252 27.51 -2.57 22.23
CA THR A 252 28.58 -2.93 23.18
C THR A 252 29.97 -2.59 22.66
N GLN A 253 30.90 -2.36 23.57
CA GLN A 253 32.28 -1.98 23.22
C GLN A 253 33.03 -3.08 22.44
N ALA A 254 32.64 -4.35 22.63
CA ALA A 254 33.15 -5.50 21.86
C ALA A 254 32.68 -5.50 20.39
N GLU A 255 31.50 -4.91 20.09
CA GLU A 255 31.00 -4.77 18.72
C GLU A 255 31.72 -3.65 17.94
N LEU A 256 32.49 -2.79 18.64
CA LEU A 256 33.24 -1.68 18.06
C LEU A 256 34.73 -1.99 17.82
N GLU A 257 35.19 -3.22 18.10
CA GLU A 257 36.59 -3.59 17.87
C GLU A 257 36.94 -3.50 16.37
N LEU A 258 37.76 -2.50 16.02
CA LEU A 258 38.11 -2.14 14.63
C LEU A 258 38.70 -3.32 13.82
N GLN A 259 39.37 -4.26 14.47
CA GLN A 259 39.92 -5.46 13.82
C GLN A 259 38.81 -6.46 13.43
N LEU A 260 37.85 -6.70 14.32
CA LEU A 260 36.66 -7.51 14.03
C LEU A 260 35.83 -6.85 12.90
N LEU A 261 35.81 -5.51 12.85
CA LEU A 261 35.09 -4.73 11.86
C LEU A 261 35.68 -4.85 10.44
N GLU A 262 37.00 -4.79 10.29
CA GLU A 262 37.66 -5.00 8.99
C GLU A 262 37.51 -6.44 8.50
N GLU A 263 37.51 -7.42 9.41
CA GLU A 263 37.23 -8.82 9.07
C GLU A 263 35.80 -9.00 8.60
N LYS A 264 34.81 -8.47 9.31
CA LYS A 264 33.39 -8.52 8.92
C LYS A 264 33.11 -7.81 7.61
N ARG A 265 33.77 -6.66 7.37
CA ARG A 265 33.70 -5.95 6.08
C ARG A 265 34.29 -6.79 4.95
N ARG A 266 35.44 -7.42 5.17
CA ARG A 266 36.06 -8.32 4.17
C ARG A 266 35.19 -9.54 3.90
N GLU A 267 34.62 -10.16 4.94
CA GLU A 267 33.66 -11.26 4.81
C GLU A 267 32.45 -10.85 3.95
N TYR A 268 31.83 -9.70 4.23
CA TYR A 268 30.71 -9.17 3.44
C TYR A 268 31.12 -8.85 1.99
N LEU A 269 32.29 -8.23 1.77
CA LEU A 269 32.77 -7.93 0.43
C LEU A 269 33.07 -9.19 -0.39
N ASN A 270 33.51 -10.26 0.27
CA ASN A 270 33.79 -11.56 -0.37
C ASN A 270 32.55 -12.46 -0.46
N GLU A 271 31.44 -12.11 0.18
CA GLU A 271 30.21 -12.89 0.10
C GLU A 271 29.63 -12.91 -1.32
N GLN A 272 29.05 -14.05 -1.69
CA GLN A 272 28.45 -14.26 -3.00
C GLN A 272 27.29 -13.29 -3.24
N LEU A 273 27.28 -12.71 -4.44
CA LEU A 273 26.17 -11.91 -4.95
C LEU A 273 25.04 -12.83 -5.42
N TYR A 274 23.81 -12.50 -5.03
CA TYR A 274 22.60 -13.19 -5.44
C TYR A 274 21.70 -12.26 -6.24
N PRO A 275 21.16 -12.69 -7.39
CA PRO A 275 20.16 -11.91 -8.11
C PRO A 275 18.93 -11.67 -7.24
N VAL A 276 18.44 -10.42 -7.22
CA VAL A 276 17.25 -10.04 -6.44
C VAL A 276 16.04 -10.90 -6.82
N PHE A 277 15.88 -11.20 -8.11
CA PHE A 277 14.79 -12.04 -8.60
C PHE A 277 14.77 -13.44 -7.98
N ASP A 278 15.93 -14.07 -7.77
CA ASP A 278 16.01 -15.40 -7.19
C ASP A 278 15.59 -15.42 -5.71
N ILE A 279 15.90 -14.34 -4.99
CA ILE A 279 15.53 -14.18 -3.57
C ILE A 279 14.03 -13.93 -3.45
N VAL A 280 13.49 -12.99 -4.25
CA VAL A 280 12.07 -12.65 -4.24
C VAL A 280 11.23 -13.86 -4.64
N ASN A 281 11.60 -14.56 -5.71
CA ASN A 281 10.86 -15.75 -6.16
C ASN A 281 10.89 -16.89 -5.13
N LYS A 282 12.05 -17.15 -4.50
CA LYS A 282 12.13 -18.14 -3.40
C LYS A 282 11.26 -17.76 -2.20
N SER A 283 11.19 -16.47 -1.86
CA SER A 283 10.33 -16.00 -0.75
C SER A 283 8.84 -16.12 -1.05
N ILE A 284 8.46 -16.02 -2.33
CA ILE A 284 7.09 -16.24 -2.81
C ILE A 284 6.75 -17.74 -2.80
N GLU A 285 7.65 -18.60 -3.28
CA GLU A 285 7.46 -20.07 -3.27
C GLU A 285 7.35 -20.65 -1.85
N LEU A 286 8.05 -20.09 -0.87
CA LEU A 286 8.00 -20.52 0.53
C LEU A 286 6.71 -20.10 1.26
N ASN A 287 5.93 -19.17 0.70
CA ASN A 287 4.66 -18.67 1.26
C ASN A 287 3.41 -19.22 0.56
N ILE A 288 3.56 -20.12 -0.41
CA ILE A 288 2.45 -20.86 -1.02
C ILE A 288 2.44 -22.26 -0.40
N PRO A 289 1.38 -22.69 0.32
CA PRO A 289 1.24 -24.09 0.68
C PRO A 289 1.23 -24.89 -0.63
N LYS A 290 2.20 -25.80 -0.80
CA LYS A 290 2.14 -26.80 -1.86
C LYS A 290 0.91 -27.67 -1.60
N LEU A 291 -0.19 -27.32 -2.25
CA LEU A 291 -1.29 -28.24 -2.50
C LEU A 291 -0.73 -29.30 -3.45
N TYR A 292 -0.28 -30.41 -2.88
CA TYR A 292 -0.08 -31.64 -3.62
C TYR A 292 -1.46 -32.07 -4.14
N PHE A 293 -1.57 -32.27 -5.46
CA PHE A 293 -2.68 -32.96 -6.09
C PHE A 293 -2.81 -34.39 -5.57
#